data_AF-A0A3D1IWP2-F1
#
_entry.id   AF-A0A3D1IWP2-F1
#
_cell.length_a   1.000
_cell.length_b   1.000
_cell.length_c   1.000
_cell.angle_alpha   90.00
_cell.angle_beta   90.00
_cell.angle_gamma   90.00
#
_symmetry.space_group_name_H-M   'P 1'
#
loop_
_entity.id
_entity.type
_entity.pdbx_description
1 polymer ?
#
loop_
_entity_poly.entity_id
_entity_poly.type
_entity_poly.pdbx_seq_one_letter_code
_entity_poly.pdbx_strand_id
1 'polypeptide(L)'
;PSLLNHPGSEEEICLYNSIKKRLASQPGWYSRRLAAIKGVTEETTTGVHRLYQMMEAGSLLFPAINVNDSVTKSKFDNLYGCRHSLIDGLNRATGVLIGGKVAVVAGYGDVGKG
;
A
#
# COMPACT_ATOMS: atom_id res chain seq x y z
N PRO A 1 23.46 4.53 13.87
CA PRO A 1 23.45 4.44 12.38
C PRO A 1 22.10 4.94 11.83
N SER A 2 22.08 5.81 10.81
CA SER A 2 20.79 6.29 10.25
C SER A 2 20.06 5.15 9.54
N LEU A 3 18.74 5.04 9.72
CA LEU A 3 17.86 4.04 9.08
C LEU A 3 18.15 3.88 7.57
N LEU A 4 18.45 4.98 6.90
CA LEU A 4 18.70 5.06 5.45
C LEU A 4 19.96 4.30 4.97
N ASN A 5 20.75 3.72 5.88
CA ASN A 5 21.98 2.99 5.55
C ASN A 5 21.82 1.46 5.56
N HIS A 6 20.64 0.96 5.91
CA HIS A 6 20.39 -0.48 6.02
C HIS A 6 19.11 -0.88 5.25
N PRO A 7 19.10 -0.79 3.91
CA PRO A 7 17.96 -1.21 3.11
C PRO A 7 17.78 -2.74 3.15
N GLY A 8 16.55 -3.21 3.34
CA GLY A 8 16.17 -4.63 3.34
C GLY A 8 15.68 -5.15 1.98
N SER A 9 15.45 -4.28 1.00
CA SER A 9 14.95 -4.64 -0.33
C SER A 9 15.44 -3.68 -1.41
N GLU A 10 15.31 -4.06 -2.69
CA GLU A 10 15.61 -3.16 -3.81
C GLU A 10 14.73 -1.90 -3.81
N GLU A 11 13.46 -2.03 -3.43
CA GLU A 11 12.55 -0.89 -3.28
C GLU A 11 13.08 0.09 -2.20
N GLU A 12 13.54 -0.43 -1.07
CA GLU A 12 14.15 0.40 -0.02
C GLU A 12 15.46 1.06 -0.47
N ILE A 13 16.28 0.39 -1.28
CA ILE A 13 17.48 1.00 -1.88
C ILE A 13 17.08 2.24 -2.69
N CYS A 14 16.10 2.09 -3.59
CA CYS A 14 15.59 3.19 -4.41
C CYS A 14 14.99 4.31 -3.55
N LEU A 15 14.14 3.94 -2.58
CA LEU A 15 13.52 4.88 -1.66
C LEU A 15 14.57 5.68 -0.87
N TYR A 16 15.51 5.02 -0.21
CA TYR A 16 16.53 5.68 0.62
C TYR A 16 17.48 6.53 -0.20
N ASN A 17 17.84 6.10 -1.42
CA ASN A 17 18.63 6.91 -2.33
C ASN A 17 17.88 8.18 -2.76
N SER A 18 16.58 8.07 -3.02
CA SER A 18 15.74 9.25 -3.33
C SER A 18 15.66 10.22 -2.16
N ILE A 19 15.54 9.71 -0.93
CA ILE A 19 15.51 10.50 0.30
C ILE A 19 16.84 11.23 0.51
N LYS A 20 17.96 10.52 0.40
CA LYS A 20 19.32 11.09 0.50
C LYS A 20 19.53 12.20 -0.52
N LYS A 21 19.19 11.96 -1.79
CA LYS A 21 19.28 12.98 -2.86
C LYS A 21 18.43 14.21 -2.56
N ARG A 22 17.22 14.02 -2.03
CA ARG A 22 16.34 15.14 -1.68
C ARG A 22 16.86 15.94 -0.49
N LEU A 23 17.37 15.27 0.55
CA LEU A 23 17.93 15.92 1.74
C LEU A 23 19.21 16.69 1.41
N ALA A 24 20.06 16.15 0.54
CA ALA A 24 21.28 16.81 0.08
C ALA A 24 20.98 18.09 -0.73
N SER A 25 19.95 18.04 -1.60
CA SER A 25 19.57 19.20 -2.42
C SER A 25 18.74 20.24 -1.66
N GLN A 26 17.89 19.82 -0.72
CA GLN A 26 17.01 20.71 0.03
C GLN A 26 16.88 20.25 1.50
N PRO A 27 17.77 20.70 2.40
CA PRO A 27 17.65 20.41 3.82
C PRO A 27 16.30 20.86 4.40
N GLY A 28 15.73 20.05 5.29
CA GLY A 28 14.41 20.29 5.90
C GLY A 28 13.21 20.10 4.94
N TRP A 29 13.41 19.48 3.77
CA TRP A 29 12.35 19.28 2.78
C TRP A 29 11.11 18.56 3.34
N TYR A 30 11.33 17.46 4.09
CA TYR A 30 10.28 16.63 4.66
C TYR A 30 9.60 17.30 5.85
N SER A 31 10.36 17.82 6.82
CA SER A 31 9.78 18.44 8.03
C SER A 31 8.88 19.64 7.70
N ARG A 32 9.30 20.52 6.78
CA ARG A 32 8.47 21.66 6.35
C ARG A 32 7.15 21.24 5.71
N ARG A 33 7.18 20.18 4.90
CA ARG A 33 5.98 19.69 4.20
C ARG A 33 5.06 18.91 5.13
N LEU A 34 5.66 18.10 6.00
CA LEU A 34 4.95 17.32 7.01
C LEU A 34 4.10 18.22 7.91
N ALA A 35 4.65 19.35 8.35
CA ALA A 35 3.92 20.34 9.15
C ALA A 35 2.73 21.00 8.42
N ALA A 36 2.69 20.94 7.08
CA ALA A 36 1.60 21.49 6.29
C ALA A 36 0.47 20.48 5.99
N ILE A 37 0.67 19.19 6.32
CA ILE A 37 -0.34 18.15 6.08
C ILE A 37 -1.44 18.23 7.14
N LYS A 38 -2.68 18.39 6.69
CA LYS A 38 -3.87 18.46 7.57
C LYS A 38 -4.44 17.09 7.92
N GLY A 39 -4.17 16.09 7.09
CA GLY A 39 -4.60 14.71 7.30
C GLY A 39 -4.37 13.86 6.05
N VAL A 40 -4.63 12.56 6.17
CA VAL A 40 -4.54 11.58 5.10
C VAL A 40 -5.80 10.72 5.04
N THR A 41 -6.20 10.33 3.83
CA THR A 41 -7.24 9.33 3.58
C THR A 41 -6.58 8.12 2.94
N GLU A 42 -6.59 6.98 3.62
CA GLU A 42 -5.91 5.77 3.14
C GLU A 42 -6.91 4.69 2.73
N GLU A 43 -6.69 4.13 1.55
CA GLU A 43 -7.67 3.31 0.84
C GLU A 43 -7.36 1.82 0.93
N THR A 44 -6.12 1.42 1.22
CA THR A 44 -5.71 0.01 1.16
C THR A 44 -5.53 -0.61 2.55
N THR A 45 -5.79 -1.90 2.67
CA THR A 45 -5.59 -2.65 3.94
C THR A 45 -4.17 -2.49 4.48
N THR A 46 -3.15 -2.61 3.63
CA THR A 46 -1.74 -2.49 4.04
C THR A 46 -1.39 -1.08 4.50
N GLY A 47 -1.87 -0.05 3.80
CA GLY A 47 -1.67 1.33 4.20
C GLY A 47 -2.33 1.64 5.56
N VAL A 48 -3.56 1.15 5.76
CA VAL A 48 -4.28 1.26 7.02
C VAL A 48 -3.53 0.59 8.16
N HIS A 49 -2.97 -0.61 7.95
CA HIS A 49 -2.14 -1.26 8.97
C HIS A 49 -0.92 -0.42 9.37
N ARG A 50 -0.25 0.23 8.40
CA ARG A 50 0.87 1.15 8.70
C ARG A 50 0.42 2.36 9.51
N LEU A 51 -0.76 2.92 9.22
CA LEU A 51 -1.34 4.00 10.01
C LEU A 51 -1.63 3.58 11.45
N TYR A 52 -2.20 2.39 11.66
CA TYR A 52 -2.41 1.84 13.01
C TYR A 52 -1.09 1.62 13.75
N GLN A 53 -0.06 1.06 13.11
CA GLN A 53 1.27 0.91 13.71
C GLN A 53 1.87 2.26 14.14
N MET A 54 1.75 3.29 13.31
CA MET A 54 2.21 4.64 13.67
C MET A 54 1.37 5.26 14.79
N MET A 55 0.05 5.02 14.80
CA MET A 55 -0.85 5.49 15.86
C MET A 55 -0.50 4.84 17.21
N GLU A 56 -0.36 3.52 17.24
CA GLU A 56 0.01 2.74 18.44
C GLU A 56 1.40 3.14 18.96
N ALA A 57 2.34 3.44 18.06
CA ALA A 57 3.68 3.93 18.40
C ALA A 57 3.72 5.43 18.78
N GLY A 58 2.60 6.16 18.69
CA GLY A 58 2.55 7.60 18.93
C GLY A 58 3.31 8.45 17.90
N SER A 59 3.64 7.88 16.73
CA SER A 59 4.41 8.51 15.67
C SER A 59 3.54 9.02 14.51
N LEU A 60 2.21 8.82 14.57
CA LEU A 60 1.27 9.39 13.61
C LEU A 60 1.10 10.90 13.88
N LEU A 61 1.53 11.73 12.92
CA LEU A 61 1.68 13.18 13.12
C LEU A 61 0.48 14.03 12.67
N PHE A 62 -0.52 13.41 12.03
CA PHE A 62 -1.72 14.09 11.56
C PHE A 62 -2.90 13.11 11.53
N PRO A 63 -4.15 13.62 11.55
CA PRO A 63 -5.35 12.78 11.46
C PRO A 63 -5.33 11.89 10.21
N ALA A 64 -5.79 10.65 10.37
CA ALA A 64 -5.92 9.69 9.28
C ALA A 64 -7.34 9.13 9.24
N ILE A 65 -7.91 9.06 8.04
CA ILE A 65 -9.19 8.41 7.78
C ILE A 65 -8.91 7.08 7.08
N ASN A 66 -9.33 6.00 7.73
CA ASN A 66 -9.37 4.67 7.15
C ASN A 66 -10.57 4.59 6.21
N VAL A 67 -10.33 4.76 4.90
CA VAL A 67 -11.35 4.63 3.86
C VAL A 67 -11.57 3.16 3.51
N ASN A 68 -10.52 2.33 3.60
CA ASN A 68 -10.57 0.91 3.26
C ASN A 68 -11.74 0.18 3.96
N ASP A 69 -11.93 0.44 5.25
CA ASP A 69 -12.92 -0.28 6.06
C ASP A 69 -14.35 0.26 5.92
N SER A 70 -14.55 1.25 5.05
CA SER A 70 -15.90 1.60 4.59
C SER A 70 -16.51 0.39 3.89
N VAL A 71 -17.79 0.08 4.17
CA VAL A 71 -18.47 -1.08 3.58
C VAL A 71 -18.49 -1.00 2.06
N THR A 72 -18.76 0.20 1.53
CA THR A 72 -18.77 0.48 0.08
C THR A 72 -17.40 0.44 -0.58
N LYS A 73 -16.32 0.35 0.21
CA LYS A 73 -14.96 0.15 -0.29
C LYS A 73 -14.59 -1.32 -0.13
N SER A 74 -14.36 -1.79 1.10
CA SER A 74 -13.87 -3.15 1.38
C SER A 74 -14.73 -4.25 0.75
N LYS A 75 -16.07 -4.14 0.82
CA LYS A 75 -16.97 -5.18 0.30
C LYS A 75 -17.28 -5.06 -1.18
N PHE A 76 -16.83 -4.00 -1.83
CA PHE A 76 -17.02 -3.80 -3.27
C PHE A 76 -15.70 -3.89 -4.03
N ASP A 77 -14.76 -3.00 -3.75
CA ASP A 77 -13.48 -2.92 -4.45
C ASP A 77 -12.67 -4.21 -4.25
N ASN A 78 -12.35 -4.55 -2.99
CA ASN A 78 -11.50 -5.71 -2.71
C ASN A 78 -12.14 -7.02 -3.21
N LEU A 79 -13.46 -7.16 -3.06
CA LEU A 79 -14.17 -8.40 -3.42
C LEU A 79 -14.55 -8.44 -4.91
N TYR A 80 -15.40 -7.52 -5.36
CA TYR A 80 -15.92 -7.54 -6.73
C TYR A 80 -14.95 -6.98 -7.75
N GLY A 81 -14.06 -6.07 -7.34
CA GLY A 81 -12.98 -5.57 -8.20
C GLY A 81 -12.01 -6.69 -8.57
N CYS A 82 -11.48 -7.41 -7.57
CA CYS A 82 -10.56 -8.53 -7.81
C CYS A 82 -11.21 -9.68 -8.59
N ARG A 83 -12.49 -9.98 -8.32
CA ARG A 83 -13.26 -10.99 -9.09
C ARG A 83 -13.28 -10.71 -10.60
N HIS A 84 -13.25 -9.44 -10.98
CA HIS A 84 -13.21 -9.04 -12.38
C HIS A 84 -11.76 -8.94 -12.90
N SER A 85 -10.92 -8.18 -12.21
CA SER A 85 -9.61 -7.75 -12.73
C SER A 85 -8.56 -8.86 -12.73
N LEU A 86 -8.65 -9.84 -11.81
CA LEU A 86 -7.68 -10.94 -11.75
C LEU A 86 -7.72 -11.79 -13.02
N ILE A 87 -8.92 -12.23 -13.41
CA ILE A 87 -9.12 -13.05 -14.61
C ILE A 87 -8.82 -12.24 -15.87
N ASP A 88 -9.20 -10.96 -15.90
CA ASP A 88 -8.87 -10.06 -17.01
C ASP A 88 -7.34 -9.95 -17.19
N GLY A 89 -6.58 -9.71 -16.11
CA GLY A 89 -5.13 -9.66 -16.14
C GLY A 89 -4.49 -10.95 -16.65
N LEU A 90 -4.94 -12.11 -16.16
CA LEU A 90 -4.46 -13.42 -16.63
C LEU A 90 -4.73 -13.64 -18.11
N ASN A 91 -5.94 -13.30 -18.57
CA ASN A 91 -6.33 -13.46 -19.97
C ASN A 91 -5.50 -12.55 -20.89
N ARG A 92 -5.31 -11.28 -20.52
CA ARG A 92 -4.51 -10.34 -21.31
C ARG A 92 -3.03 -10.74 -21.37
N ALA A 93 -2.47 -11.20 -20.25
CA ALA A 93 -1.05 -11.51 -20.17
C ALA A 93 -0.70 -12.85 -20.85
N THR A 94 -1.59 -13.84 -20.81
CA THR A 94 -1.23 -15.22 -21.15
C THR A 94 -2.15 -15.88 -22.19
N GLY A 95 -3.37 -15.36 -22.40
CA GLY A 95 -4.38 -16.00 -23.23
C GLY A 95 -4.78 -17.40 -22.73
N VAL A 96 -4.50 -17.73 -21.46
CA VAL A 96 -4.69 -19.07 -20.93
C VAL A 96 -6.17 -19.43 -20.79
N LEU A 97 -6.54 -20.65 -21.21
CA LEU A 97 -7.84 -21.21 -20.88
C LEU A 97 -7.89 -21.57 -19.39
N ILE A 98 -8.79 -20.95 -18.63
CA ILE A 98 -8.93 -21.23 -17.18
C ILE A 98 -9.69 -22.54 -16.92
N GLY A 99 -10.63 -22.92 -17.80
CA GLY A 99 -11.44 -24.12 -17.65
C GLY A 99 -10.60 -25.40 -17.53
N GLY A 100 -10.90 -26.22 -16.52
CA GLY A 100 -10.21 -27.49 -16.27
C GLY A 100 -8.85 -27.38 -15.57
N LYS A 101 -8.40 -26.18 -15.21
CA LYS A 101 -7.16 -25.98 -14.44
C LYS A 101 -7.42 -25.99 -12.94
N VAL A 102 -6.39 -26.40 -12.20
CA VAL A 102 -6.32 -26.21 -10.76
C VAL A 102 -5.63 -24.88 -10.49
N ALA A 103 -6.27 -24.00 -9.73
CA ALA A 103 -5.71 -22.73 -9.28
C ALA A 103 -5.61 -22.72 -7.75
N VAL A 104 -4.53 -22.13 -7.23
CA VAL A 104 -4.32 -21.96 -5.79
C VAL A 104 -4.44 -20.48 -5.46
N VAL A 105 -5.30 -20.15 -4.50
CA VAL A 105 -5.46 -18.79 -3.96
C VAL A 105 -4.86 -18.76 -2.56
N ALA A 106 -3.76 -18.04 -2.39
CA ALA A 106 -3.07 -17.92 -1.11
C ALA A 106 -3.69 -16.79 -0.27
N GLY A 107 -4.62 -17.17 0.62
CA GLY A 107 -5.35 -16.27 1.52
C GLY A 107 -6.80 -16.05 1.11
N TYR A 108 -7.71 -16.01 2.08
CA TYR A 108 -9.17 -15.96 1.84
C TYR A 108 -9.85 -14.76 2.54
N GLY A 109 -9.16 -13.63 2.59
CA GLY A 109 -9.73 -12.32 2.94
C GLY A 109 -10.68 -11.80 1.86
N ASP A 110 -11.09 -10.52 1.91
CA ASP A 110 -12.01 -9.98 0.90
C ASP A 110 -11.47 -10.08 -0.54
N VAL A 111 -10.16 -9.85 -0.73
CA VAL A 111 -9.48 -10.03 -2.03
C VAL A 111 -9.49 -11.49 -2.48
N GLY A 112 -9.14 -12.43 -1.60
CA GLY A 112 -9.06 -13.85 -1.96
C GLY A 112 -10.43 -14.53 -2.13
N LYS A 113 -11.50 -13.91 -1.59
CA LYS A 113 -12.88 -14.32 -1.86
C LYS A 113 -13.39 -13.86 -3.22
N GLY A 114 -12.78 -12.82 -3.79
CA GLY A 114 -13.12 -12.25 -5.09
C GLY A 114 -12.62 -13.12 -6.21
#